data_AF-A0A2N0AJ44-F1
#
_entry.id   AF-A0A2N0AJ44-F1
#
_cell.length_a   1.000
_cell.length_b   1.000
_cell.length_c   1.000
_cell.angle_alpha   90.00
_cell.angle_beta   90.00
_cell.angle_gamma   90.00
#
_symmetry.space_group_name_H-M   'P 1'
#
loop_
_entity.id
_entity.type
_entity.pdbx_description
1 polymer ?
#
loop_
_entity_poly.entity_id
_entity_poly.type
_entity_poly.pdbx_seq_one_letter_code
_entity_poly.pdbx_strand_id
1 'polypeptide(L)'
;MKHIKLFIFSIFVLTSAVFSEKPELDSNRPKENAEIIVAVAANLKNPIEEIRTSFLRQNLKYKITIILCASGQLASQIRSGAPVDLFLSADMDFPETLYKEGFSKNQPKVYAKSGRIVRWSKTESGTYQVAYPET
;
A
#
# COMPACT_ATOMS: atom_id res chain seq x y z
N MET A 1 -36.75 32.22 26.16
CA MET A 1 -35.88 31.45 25.24
C MET A 1 -34.39 31.60 25.61
N LYS A 2 -33.97 31.20 26.82
CA LYS A 2 -32.55 31.25 27.24
C LYS A 2 -32.00 29.93 27.80
N HIS A 3 -32.83 28.88 27.91
CA HIS A 3 -32.41 27.58 28.46
C HIS A 3 -32.33 26.44 27.42
N ILE A 4 -32.75 26.66 26.18
CA ILE A 4 -32.67 25.64 25.11
C ILE A 4 -31.21 25.40 24.65
N LYS A 5 -30.36 26.44 24.69
CA LYS A 5 -28.97 26.34 24.23
C LYS A 5 -28.05 25.57 25.18
N LEU A 6 -28.41 25.47 26.47
CA LEU A 6 -27.59 24.77 27.46
C LEU A 6 -27.85 23.25 27.46
N PHE A 7 -29.02 22.81 26.98
CA PHE A 7 -29.37 21.40 26.94
C PHE A 7 -28.75 20.67 25.73
N ILE A 8 -28.55 21.36 24.60
CA ILE A 8 -27.97 20.77 23.38
C ILE A 8 -26.46 20.54 23.50
N PHE A 9 -25.74 21.33 24.33
CA PHE A 9 -24.31 21.12 24.56
C PHE A 9 -24.00 19.91 25.47
N SER A 10 -24.97 19.50 26.30
CA SER A 10 -24.83 18.35 27.22
C SER A 10 -24.94 17.00 26.48
N ILE A 11 -25.74 16.92 25.42
CA ILE A 11 -25.91 15.70 24.62
C ILE A 11 -24.67 15.37 23.75
N PHE A 12 -23.82 16.35 23.43
CA PHE A 12 -22.64 16.14 22.59
C PHE A 12 -21.43 15.56 23.36
N VAL A 13 -21.42 15.63 24.69
CA VAL A 13 -20.31 15.13 25.52
C VAL A 13 -20.45 13.64 25.86
N LEU A 14 -21.62 13.01 25.60
CA LEU A 14 -21.89 11.66 26.08
C LEU A 14 -21.72 10.53 25.04
N THR A 15 -21.35 10.82 23.79
CA THR A 15 -21.20 9.78 22.73
C THR A 15 -19.76 9.39 22.42
N SER A 16 -18.75 10.00 23.05
CA SER A 16 -17.34 9.66 22.81
C SER A 16 -16.88 8.36 23.50
N ALA A 17 -17.77 7.62 24.15
CA ALA A 17 -17.46 6.32 24.76
C ALA A 17 -18.06 5.15 23.96
N VAL A 18 -18.21 5.27 22.63
CA VAL A 18 -18.28 4.09 21.78
C VAL A 18 -16.88 3.49 21.70
N PHE A 19 -16.59 2.72 22.75
CA PHE A 19 -15.68 1.59 22.85
C PHE A 19 -14.92 1.29 21.54
N SER A 20 -13.71 1.84 21.43
CA SER A 20 -12.72 1.38 20.46
C SER A 20 -12.11 0.09 21.00
N GLU A 21 -12.86 -1.01 20.86
CA GLU A 21 -12.29 -2.34 21.03
C GLU A 21 -11.44 -2.61 19.79
N LYS A 22 -10.14 -2.34 19.92
CA LYS A 22 -9.15 -2.77 18.93
C LYS A 22 -9.22 -4.30 18.94
N PRO A 23 -9.65 -4.97 17.86
CA PRO A 23 -9.74 -6.42 17.87
C PRO A 23 -8.33 -6.96 18.15
N GLU A 24 -8.15 -7.59 19.31
CA GLU A 24 -6.95 -8.34 19.59
C GLU A 24 -6.93 -9.51 18.63
N LEU A 25 -6.10 -9.38 17.59
CA LEU A 25 -5.87 -10.40 16.61
C LEU A 25 -5.17 -11.57 17.31
N ASP A 26 -5.97 -12.53 17.78
CA ASP A 26 -5.54 -13.81 18.30
C ASP A 26 -4.66 -14.52 17.26
N SER A 27 -3.34 -14.43 17.46
CA SER A 27 -2.32 -14.95 16.55
C SER A 27 -2.36 -16.47 16.35
N ASN A 28 -3.16 -17.20 17.14
CA ASN A 28 -3.23 -18.66 17.13
C ASN A 28 -4.54 -19.23 16.55
N ARG A 29 -5.51 -18.41 16.11
CA ARG A 29 -6.61 -18.94 15.31
C ARG A 29 -6.13 -19.23 13.89
N PRO A 30 -6.40 -20.42 13.31
CA PRO A 30 -6.25 -20.60 11.89
C PRO A 30 -7.16 -19.58 11.21
N LYS A 31 -6.56 -18.56 10.58
CA LYS A 31 -7.27 -17.48 9.90
C LYS A 31 -7.95 -18.09 8.67
N GLU A 32 -9.15 -18.61 8.87
CA GLU A 32 -10.01 -19.14 7.82
C GLU A 32 -10.35 -17.95 6.91
N ASN A 33 -9.89 -17.99 5.66
CA ASN A 33 -9.95 -16.87 4.69
C ASN A 33 -9.18 -15.60 5.11
N ALA A 34 -7.86 -15.74 5.30
CA ALA A 34 -6.97 -14.61 5.54
C ALA A 34 -6.89 -13.70 4.30
N GLU A 35 -7.45 -12.49 4.41
CA GLU A 35 -7.20 -11.40 3.46
C GLU A 35 -5.80 -10.80 3.67
N ILE A 36 -5.13 -10.53 2.56
CA ILE A 36 -3.84 -9.85 2.45
C ILE A 36 -4.03 -8.63 1.56
N ILE A 37 -3.77 -7.44 2.09
CA ILE A 37 -3.86 -6.16 1.38
C ILE A 37 -2.46 -5.77 0.89
N VAL A 38 -2.31 -5.69 -0.43
CA VAL A 38 -1.04 -5.38 -1.10
C VAL A 38 -1.16 -4.03 -1.80
N ALA A 39 -0.43 -3.03 -1.30
CA ALA A 39 -0.28 -1.72 -1.94
C ALA A 39 0.86 -1.78 -2.96
N VAL A 40 0.57 -1.48 -4.23
CA VAL A 40 1.51 -1.70 -5.33
C VAL A 40 1.58 -0.49 -6.26
N ALA A 41 2.79 -0.10 -6.63
CA ALA A 41 3.01 0.92 -7.62
C ALA A 41 2.35 0.54 -8.96
N ALA A 42 1.65 1.50 -9.59
CA ALA A 42 0.82 1.23 -10.77
C ALA A 42 1.58 0.63 -11.98
N ASN A 43 2.88 0.91 -12.12
CA ASN A 43 3.74 0.32 -13.15
C ASN A 43 3.92 -1.20 -13.01
N LEU A 44 3.57 -1.78 -11.87
CA LEU A 44 3.65 -3.22 -11.59
C LEU A 44 2.29 -3.92 -11.73
N LYS A 45 1.26 -3.26 -12.27
CA LYS A 45 -0.09 -3.82 -12.42
C LYS A 45 -0.10 -5.19 -13.09
N ASN A 46 0.59 -5.36 -14.22
CA ASN A 46 0.59 -6.64 -14.92
C ASN A 46 1.32 -7.75 -14.14
N PRO A 47 2.59 -7.56 -13.69
CA PRO A 47 3.29 -8.61 -12.98
C PRO A 47 2.62 -9.00 -11.66
N ILE A 48 2.02 -8.05 -10.91
CA ILE A 48 1.37 -8.40 -9.64
C ILE A 48 0.13 -9.28 -9.84
N GLU A 49 -0.61 -9.10 -10.93
CA GLU A 49 -1.80 -9.91 -11.24
C GLU A 49 -1.41 -11.37 -11.58
N GLU A 50 -0.28 -11.56 -12.27
CA GLU A 50 0.30 -12.88 -12.54
C GLU A 50 0.81 -13.55 -11.25
N ILE A 51 1.49 -12.79 -10.39
CA ILE A 51 1.94 -13.25 -9.07
C ILE A 51 0.73 -13.65 -8.22
N ARG A 52 -0.32 -12.83 -8.16
CA ARG A 52 -1.55 -13.12 -7.42
C ARG A 52 -2.16 -14.43 -7.88
N THR A 53 -2.33 -14.59 -9.20
CA THR A 53 -2.91 -15.79 -9.79
C THR A 53 -2.08 -17.03 -9.44
N SER A 54 -0.77 -16.95 -9.57
CA SER A 54 0.14 -18.07 -9.30
C SER A 54 0.18 -18.43 -7.82
N PHE A 55 0.17 -17.44 -6.93
CA PHE A 55 0.13 -17.64 -5.48
C PHE A 55 -1.16 -18.33 -5.05
N LEU A 56 -2.32 -17.86 -5.51
CA LEU A 56 -3.62 -18.39 -5.13
C LEU A 56 -3.85 -19.83 -5.60
N ARG A 57 -3.26 -20.25 -6.72
CA ARG A 57 -3.32 -21.66 -7.17
C ARG A 57 -2.77 -22.64 -6.13
N GLN A 58 -1.77 -22.23 -5.35
CA GLN A 58 -1.16 -23.05 -4.30
C GLN A 58 -1.73 -22.75 -2.91
N ASN A 59 -2.51 -21.67 -2.77
CA ASN A 59 -2.90 -21.07 -1.50
C ASN A 59 -4.36 -20.60 -1.52
N LEU A 60 -5.29 -21.50 -1.85
CA LEU A 60 -6.72 -21.19 -2.05
C LEU A 60 -7.43 -20.59 -0.83
N LYS A 61 -6.87 -20.75 0.37
CA LYS A 61 -7.42 -20.22 1.63
C LYS A 61 -7.18 -18.72 1.86
N TYR A 62 -6.45 -18.05 0.99
CA TYR A 62 -6.15 -16.62 1.12
C TYR A 62 -6.94 -15.81 0.10
N LYS A 63 -7.24 -14.56 0.47
CA LYS A 63 -7.74 -13.54 -0.45
C LYS A 63 -6.67 -12.48 -0.60
N ILE A 64 -6.37 -12.05 -1.83
CA ILE A 64 -5.42 -10.97 -2.08
C ILE A 64 -6.18 -9.78 -2.66
N THR A 65 -6.12 -8.66 -1.95
CA THR A 65 -6.66 -7.37 -2.39
C THR A 65 -5.50 -6.47 -2.80
N ILE A 66 -5.51 -5.99 -4.05
CA ILE A 66 -4.44 -5.17 -4.61
C ILE A 66 -4.92 -3.73 -4.71
N ILE A 67 -4.15 -2.79 -4.16
CA ILE A 67 -4.36 -1.35 -4.28
C ILE A 67 -3.28 -0.79 -5.20
N LEU A 68 -3.68 -0.28 -6.37
CA LEU A 68 -2.76 0.29 -7.35
C LEU A 68 -2.81 1.82 -7.30
N CYS A 69 -1.64 2.44 -7.09
CA CYS A 69 -1.53 3.91 -7.11
C CYS A 69 -0.06 4.32 -7.35
N ALA A 70 0.25 5.61 -7.35
CA ALA A 70 1.63 6.08 -7.36
C ALA A 70 2.32 5.73 -6.02
N SER A 71 3.62 5.41 -6.06
CA SER A 71 4.38 5.00 -4.86
C SER A 71 4.29 6.01 -3.71
N GLY A 72 4.44 7.30 -4.01
CA GLY A 72 4.34 8.35 -2.99
C GLY A 72 2.94 8.51 -2.41
N GLN A 73 1.89 8.29 -3.20
CA GLN A 73 0.51 8.33 -2.71
C GLN A 73 0.22 7.16 -1.77
N LEU A 74 0.67 5.95 -2.12
CA LEU A 74 0.57 4.78 -1.24
C LEU A 74 1.36 4.99 0.06
N ALA A 75 2.58 5.52 -0.03
CA ALA A 75 3.36 5.83 1.17
C ALA A 75 2.67 6.86 2.06
N SER A 76 2.04 7.89 1.48
CA SER A 76 1.22 8.84 2.24
C SER A 76 0.04 8.16 2.92
N GLN A 77 -0.67 7.28 2.22
CA GLN A 77 -1.80 6.54 2.81
C GLN A 77 -1.35 5.64 3.96
N ILE A 78 -0.21 4.95 3.83
CA ILE A 78 0.38 4.12 4.89
C ILE A 78 0.71 5.00 6.12
N ARG A 79 1.33 6.17 5.93
CA ARG A 79 1.57 7.11 7.05
C ARG A 79 0.29 7.59 7.71
N SER A 80 -0.78 7.75 6.92
CA SER A 80 -2.12 8.10 7.42
C SER A 80 -2.85 6.92 8.09
N GLY A 81 -2.23 5.75 8.23
CA GLY A 81 -2.80 4.60 8.91
C GLY A 81 -3.64 3.67 8.03
N ALA A 82 -3.50 3.75 6.71
CA ALA A 82 -4.15 2.78 5.83
C ALA A 82 -3.68 1.35 6.15
N PRO A 83 -4.60 0.38 6.31
CA PRO A 83 -4.23 -0.99 6.61
C PRO A 83 -3.61 -1.64 5.36
N VAL A 84 -2.31 -1.91 5.41
CA VAL A 84 -1.54 -2.54 4.32
C VAL A 84 -0.63 -3.61 4.92
N ASP A 85 -0.68 -4.82 4.36
CA ASP A 85 0.17 -5.94 4.79
C ASP A 85 1.50 -5.98 4.02
N LEU A 86 1.48 -5.58 2.75
CA LEU A 86 2.66 -5.56 1.87
C LEU A 86 2.67 -4.30 0.99
N PHE A 87 3.80 -3.60 0.95
CA PHE A 87 4.01 -2.44 0.10
C PHE A 87 5.10 -2.72 -0.95
N LEU A 88 4.74 -2.61 -2.24
CA LEU A 88 5.64 -2.75 -3.38
C LEU A 88 5.77 -1.40 -4.09
N SER A 89 6.87 -0.71 -3.82
CA SER A 89 7.17 0.59 -4.43
C SER A 89 8.01 0.45 -5.69
N ALA A 90 7.88 1.43 -6.59
CA ALA A 90 8.72 1.57 -7.77
C ALA A 90 10.11 2.15 -7.45
N ASP A 91 10.29 2.73 -6.27
CA ASP A 91 11.52 3.36 -5.80
C ASP A 91 11.81 2.91 -4.35
N MET A 92 13.07 2.75 -3.97
CA MET A 92 13.47 2.35 -2.63
C MET A 92 13.30 3.47 -1.59
N ASP A 93 13.31 4.74 -2.01
CA ASP A 93 13.22 5.87 -1.09
C ASP A 93 11.94 5.83 -0.23
N PHE A 94 10.80 5.46 -0.82
CA PHE A 94 9.52 5.38 -0.11
C PHE A 94 9.50 4.29 0.98
N PRO A 95 9.75 3.00 0.67
CA PRO A 95 9.72 1.96 1.68
C PRO A 95 10.87 2.10 2.70
N GLU A 96 12.02 2.67 2.32
CA GLU A 96 13.09 2.99 3.28
C GLU A 96 12.67 4.07 4.28
N THR A 97 12.04 5.13 3.80
CA THR A 97 11.51 6.19 4.66
C THR A 97 10.47 5.64 5.62
N LEU A 98 9.50 4.85 5.12
CA LEU A 98 8.48 4.21 5.97
C LEU A 98 9.10 3.27 7.03
N TYR A 99 10.16 2.55 6.69
CA TYR A 99 10.87 1.70 7.65
C TYR A 99 11.55 2.52 8.74
N LYS A 100 12.27 3.58 8.37
CA LYS A 100 12.91 4.51 9.33
C LYS A 100 11.90 5.19 10.25
N GLU A 101 10.72 5.49 9.72
CA GLU A 101 9.59 6.07 10.47
C GLU A 101 8.82 5.05 11.33
N GLY A 102 9.16 3.76 11.28
CA GLY A 102 8.56 2.71 12.11
C GLY A 102 7.24 2.13 11.58
N PHE A 103 6.87 2.41 10.33
CA PHE A 103 5.66 1.86 9.69
C PHE A 103 5.84 0.44 9.14
N SER A 104 7.08 -0.08 9.11
CA SER A 104 7.37 -1.45 8.67
C SER A 104 8.14 -2.23 9.74
N LYS A 105 7.77 -3.50 9.94
CA LYS A 105 8.51 -4.43 10.82
C LYS A 105 9.84 -4.88 10.23
N ASN A 106 9.93 -4.93 8.90
CA ASN A 106 11.08 -5.47 8.18
C ASN A 106 11.74 -4.40 7.33
N GLN A 107 13.07 -4.47 7.22
CA GLN A 107 13.82 -3.63 6.29
C GLN A 107 13.38 -3.94 4.86
N PRO A 108 13.16 -2.92 4.01
CA PRO A 108 12.76 -3.13 2.64
C PRO A 108 13.87 -3.80 1.82
N LYS A 109 13.46 -4.55 0.80
CA LYS A 109 14.36 -5.30 -0.08
C LYS A 109 14.09 -4.96 -1.53
N VAL A 110 15.17 -4.79 -2.28
CA VAL A 110 15.11 -4.66 -3.73
C VAL A 110 14.63 -6.00 -4.32
N TYR A 111 13.49 -5.98 -5.00
CA TYR A 111 12.89 -7.17 -5.63
C TYR A 111 12.98 -7.14 -7.17
N ALA A 112 13.32 -5.99 -7.76
CA ALA A 112 13.54 -5.82 -9.19
C ALA A 112 14.63 -4.74 -9.42
N LYS A 113 15.51 -4.93 -10.42
CA LYS A 113 16.66 -4.04 -10.70
C LYS A 113 16.71 -3.51 -12.13
N SER A 114 15.64 -3.71 -12.91
CA SER A 114 15.70 -3.57 -14.37
C SER A 114 14.58 -2.66 -14.88
N GLY A 115 14.82 -1.35 -14.89
CA GLY A 115 14.02 -0.36 -15.60
C GLY A 115 14.91 0.41 -16.56
N ARG A 116 14.50 0.58 -17.82
CA ARG A 116 15.19 1.44 -18.78
C ARG A 116 14.29 2.61 -19.11
N ILE A 117 14.83 3.82 -19.02
CA ILE A 117 14.14 4.99 -19.57
C ILE A 117 14.21 4.86 -21.08
N VAL A 118 13.04 4.87 -21.72
CA VAL A 118 12.92 4.77 -23.17
C VAL A 118 12.05 5.93 -23.67
N ARG A 119 12.36 6.42 -24.87
CA ARG A 119 11.46 7.28 -25.62
C ARG A 119 10.58 6.39 -26.48
N TRP A 120 9.27 6.41 -26.24
CA TRP A 120 8.30 5.66 -27.02
C TRP A 120 7.57 6.60 -27.99
N SER A 121 7.63 6.33 -29.30
CA SER A 121 6.88 7.08 -30.33
C SER A 121 6.27 6.14 -31.36
N LYS A 122 5.11 6.51 -31.91
CA LYS A 122 4.42 5.73 -32.96
C LYS A 122 5.13 5.80 -34.32
N THR A 123 5.88 6.86 -34.56
CA THR A 123 6.66 7.12 -35.77
C THR A 123 8.15 7.17 -35.45
N GLU A 124 8.97 6.62 -36.34
CA GLU A 124 10.42 6.82 -36.32
C GLU A 124 10.69 8.30 -36.60
N SER A 125 11.21 9.01 -35.61
CA SER A 125 11.67 10.39 -35.79
C SER A 125 13.12 10.46 -35.36
N GLY A 126 14.03 10.35 -36.34
CA GLY A 126 15.45 10.66 -36.23
C GLY A 126 16.33 9.63 -35.50
N THR A 127 17.57 9.49 -35.96
CA THR A 127 18.62 8.69 -35.32
C THR A 127 19.06 9.38 -34.02
N TYR A 128 18.74 8.79 -32.87
CA TYR A 128 19.28 9.21 -31.57
C TYR A 128 20.43 8.28 -31.18
N GLN A 129 21.64 8.82 -31.04
CA GLN A 129 22.73 8.10 -30.37
C GLN A 129 22.48 8.17 -28.86
N VAL A 130 22.01 7.07 -28.28
CA VAL A 130 21.86 6.93 -26.83
C VAL A 130 23.21 6.51 -26.28
N ALA A 131 23.93 7.42 -25.66
CA ALA A 131 25.12 7.10 -24.87
C ALA A 131 24.66 6.40 -23.58
N TYR A 132 24.92 5.10 -23.48
CA TYR A 132 24.78 4.39 -22.21
C TYR A 132 26.03 4.66 -21.38
N PRO A 133 25.90 5.12 -20.12
CA PRO A 133 27.05 5.11 -19.23
C PRO A 133 27.46 3.64 -19.03
N GLU A 134 28.72 3.33 -19.33
CA GLU A 134 29.30 2.06 -18.90
C GLU A 134 29.25 2.02 -17.37
N THR A 135 28.75 0.90 -16.85
CA THR A 135 28.53 0.65 -15.43
C THR A 135 29.83 0.57 -14.65
#